data_AF-A6G3G4-F1
#
_entry.id   AF-A6G3G4-F1
#
_cell.length_a   1.000
_cell.length_b   1.000
_cell.length_c   1.000
_cell.angle_alpha   90.00
_cell.angle_beta   90.00
_cell.angle_gamma   90.00
#
_symmetry.space_group_name_H-M   'P 1'
#
loop_
_entity.id
_entity.type
_entity.pdbx_description
1 polymer ?
#
loop_
_entity_poly.entity_id
_entity_poly.type
_entity_poly.pdbx_seq_one_letter_code
_entity_poly.pdbx_strand_id
1 'polypeptide(L)'
;MIAVLIGLSPVLAFGAFALVTHVRANRLTILDMTADTPESKRSKRRVPVDAVVLHQMSFSRGSDPTRYRKVTAHFIVLPDGTVAQLHPMSARLSASDGFNSRSVAIEFAGNLQSAKGTWWKPDVYGRDVLTPAQVESGRLLLRRLRSAGIRRVYAHRQSSASRGNDPGPEIWAAVGQWGIDVLGMSDGGHDYAIDSGSPVPSAWRTYSVHT
;
A
#
# COMPACT_ATOMS: atom_id res chain seq x y z
N MET A 1 -59.62 10.85 52.13
CA MET A 1 -58.16 10.76 51.87
C MET A 1 -57.94 9.55 50.99
N ILE A 2 -57.68 9.76 49.70
CA ILE A 2 -57.41 8.70 48.72
C ILE A 2 -55.97 8.92 48.26
N ALA A 3 -55.13 7.93 48.52
CA ALA A 3 -53.73 7.90 48.09
C ALA A 3 -53.65 7.52 46.60
N VAL A 4 -52.93 8.32 45.82
CA VAL A 4 -52.56 8.00 44.43
C VAL A 4 -51.11 7.54 44.44
N LEU A 5 -50.89 6.26 44.18
CA LEU A 5 -49.60 5.67 43.85
C LEU A 5 -49.24 6.05 42.40
N ILE A 6 -48.15 6.79 42.21
CA ILE A 6 -47.51 6.93 40.90
C ILE A 6 -46.31 5.99 40.89
N GLY A 7 -46.42 4.93 40.09
CA GLY A 7 -45.32 4.01 39.82
C GLY A 7 -44.26 4.66 38.95
N LEU A 8 -42.99 4.60 39.38
CA LEU A 8 -41.82 4.83 38.54
C LEU A 8 -41.36 3.48 37.99
N SER A 9 -41.42 3.32 36.67
CA SER A 9 -40.88 2.15 35.96
C SER A 9 -39.34 2.13 36.00
N PRO A 10 -38.70 0.95 36.08
CA PRO A 10 -37.25 0.82 36.00
C PRO A 10 -36.82 0.71 34.54
N VAL A 11 -36.30 1.79 33.98
CA VAL A 11 -35.45 1.73 32.79
C VAL A 11 -34.16 2.44 33.19
N LEU A 12 -33.02 1.92 32.71
CA LEU A 12 -31.64 2.41 32.86
C LEU A 12 -30.78 1.65 33.87
N ALA A 13 -30.41 0.41 33.54
CA ALA A 13 -29.23 -0.24 34.13
C ALA A 13 -28.50 -1.22 33.17
N PHE A 14 -28.53 -0.98 31.86
CA PHE A 14 -27.80 -1.81 30.87
C PHE A 14 -26.96 -1.01 29.86
N GLY A 15 -26.63 0.24 30.15
CA GLY A 15 -26.02 1.17 29.19
C GLY A 15 -24.55 1.56 29.40
N ALA A 16 -23.79 0.89 30.28
CA ALA A 16 -22.46 1.36 30.68
C ALA A 16 -21.28 0.38 30.41
N PHE A 17 -21.51 -0.76 29.75
CA PHE A 17 -20.43 -1.76 29.52
C PHE A 17 -19.99 -1.91 28.06
N ALA A 18 -20.42 -1.04 27.14
CA ALA A 18 -20.18 -1.22 25.70
C ALA A 18 -19.43 -0.07 25.00
N LEU A 19 -18.68 0.78 25.71
CA LEU A 19 -17.94 1.86 25.05
C LEU A 19 -16.55 2.14 25.64
N VAL A 20 -15.78 1.08 25.87
CA VAL A 20 -14.32 1.17 25.71
C VAL A 20 -13.94 0.21 24.59
N THR A 21 -14.44 0.51 23.39
CA THR A 21 -13.81 -0.01 22.18
C THR A 21 -12.39 0.53 22.19
N HIS A 22 -11.44 -0.38 22.20
CA HIS A 22 -10.02 -0.10 22.03
C HIS A 22 -9.81 0.74 20.77
N VAL A 23 -9.81 2.07 20.89
CA VAL A 23 -9.13 2.93 19.92
C VAL A 23 -7.65 2.86 20.25
N ARG A 24 -7.05 1.68 20.05
CA ARG A 24 -5.62 1.64 19.75
C ARG A 24 -5.52 2.23 18.35
N ALA A 25 -5.13 3.49 18.25
CA ALA A 25 -4.66 4.02 16.98
C ALA A 25 -3.52 3.09 16.51
N ASN A 26 -3.77 2.27 15.48
CA ASN A 26 -2.75 1.43 14.86
C ASN A 26 -1.67 2.36 14.28
N ARG A 27 -0.66 2.64 15.10
CA ARG A 27 0.54 3.36 14.67
C ARG A 27 1.34 2.41 13.81
N LEU A 28 1.53 2.77 12.55
CA LEU A 28 2.45 2.07 11.67
C LEU A 28 3.86 2.13 12.26
N THR A 29 4.42 0.97 12.57
CA THR A 29 5.85 0.80 12.83
C THR A 29 6.54 0.47 11.51
N ILE A 30 7.58 1.23 11.17
CA ILE A 30 8.43 0.98 10.00
C ILE A 30 9.76 0.47 10.52
N LEU A 31 10.14 -0.74 10.13
CA LEU A 31 11.47 -1.29 10.42
C LEU A 31 12.49 -0.59 9.51
N ASP A 32 13.39 0.19 10.10
CA ASP A 32 14.50 0.78 9.34
C ASP A 32 15.56 -0.28 9.05
N MET A 33 15.79 -0.55 7.77
CA MET A 33 16.81 -1.47 7.28
C MET A 33 17.78 -0.76 6.33
N THR A 34 17.82 0.57 6.34
CA THR A 34 18.64 1.34 5.41
C THR A 34 20.15 1.10 5.60
N ALA A 35 20.59 0.63 6.77
CA ALA A 35 21.98 0.19 6.97
C ALA A 35 22.28 -1.20 6.38
N ASP A 36 21.25 -2.04 6.21
CA ASP A 36 21.36 -3.46 5.86
C ASP A 36 21.26 -3.75 4.35
N THR A 37 20.97 -2.74 3.53
CA THR A 37 20.73 -2.90 2.10
C THR A 37 21.84 -2.32 1.23
N PRO A 38 22.06 -2.86 0.02
CA PRO A 38 23.19 -2.43 -0.82
C PRO A 38 23.13 -0.94 -1.18
N GLU A 39 24.16 -0.19 -0.81
CA GLU A 39 24.30 1.20 -1.21
C GLU A 39 24.49 1.38 -2.72
N SER A 40 25.00 0.35 -3.40
CA SER A 40 25.21 0.32 -4.86
C SER A 40 23.93 0.51 -5.68
N LYS A 41 22.75 0.33 -5.07
CA LYS A 41 21.45 0.60 -5.69
C LYS A 41 21.02 2.06 -5.64
N ARG A 42 21.69 2.86 -4.80
CA ARG A 42 21.34 4.24 -4.51
C ARG A 42 22.07 5.15 -5.48
N SER A 43 21.34 6.13 -5.98
CA SER A 43 21.88 7.22 -6.77
C SER A 43 21.43 8.55 -6.18
N LYS A 44 22.17 9.62 -6.48
CA LYS A 44 21.83 10.96 -5.99
C LYS A 44 20.47 11.39 -6.55
N ARG A 45 19.57 11.81 -5.66
CA ARG A 45 18.32 12.46 -6.04
C ARG A 45 18.56 13.95 -6.28
N ARG A 46 17.95 14.49 -7.33
CA ARG A 46 18.11 15.90 -7.75
C ARG A 46 16.86 16.74 -7.59
N VAL A 47 15.71 16.10 -7.39
CA VAL A 47 14.40 16.77 -7.26
C VAL A 47 13.69 16.29 -5.99
N PRO A 48 12.80 17.10 -5.41
CA PRO A 48 11.97 16.65 -4.28
C PRO A 48 11.14 15.41 -4.63
N VAL A 49 10.91 14.56 -3.64
CA VAL A 49 9.95 13.45 -3.76
C VAL A 49 8.55 14.01 -3.59
N ASP A 50 7.68 13.73 -4.54
CA ASP A 50 6.29 14.15 -4.49
C ASP A 50 5.29 13.05 -4.88
N ALA A 51 5.82 11.86 -5.18
CA ALA A 51 5.05 10.70 -5.60
C ALA A 51 5.45 9.42 -4.85
N VAL A 52 4.49 8.52 -4.73
CA VAL A 52 4.69 7.09 -4.46
C VAL A 52 4.43 6.34 -5.76
N VAL A 53 5.22 5.29 -6.03
CA VAL A 53 4.88 4.28 -7.04
C VAL A 53 4.66 2.96 -6.31
N LEU A 54 3.50 2.36 -6.54
CA LEU A 54 3.12 1.05 -5.99
C LEU A 54 3.60 -0.04 -6.93
N HIS A 55 4.09 -1.12 -6.32
CA HIS A 55 4.63 -2.29 -7.00
C HIS A 55 4.14 -3.61 -6.41
N GLN A 56 4.11 -4.67 -7.21
CA GLN A 56 4.17 -6.05 -6.72
C GLN A 56 5.51 -6.69 -7.03
N MET A 57 6.00 -7.54 -6.11
CA MET A 57 7.29 -8.21 -6.29
C MET A 57 7.23 -9.37 -7.30
N SER A 58 6.04 -9.88 -7.62
CA SER A 58 5.81 -11.15 -8.34
C SER A 58 6.41 -12.39 -7.67
N PHE A 59 6.72 -12.29 -6.37
CA PHE A 59 7.15 -13.41 -5.54
C PHE A 59 6.94 -13.07 -4.05
N SER A 60 6.86 -14.11 -3.22
CA SER A 60 6.94 -14.01 -1.76
C SER A 60 8.06 -14.89 -1.21
N ARG A 61 8.73 -14.38 -0.17
CA ARG A 61 9.70 -15.09 0.67
C ARG A 61 9.21 -15.14 2.13
N GLY A 62 7.89 -15.07 2.35
CA GLY A 62 7.29 -14.99 3.67
C GLY A 62 7.50 -13.62 4.33
N SER A 63 7.38 -13.58 5.65
CA SER A 63 7.34 -12.33 6.43
C SER A 63 8.66 -11.94 7.10
N ASP A 64 9.77 -12.59 6.76
CA ASP A 64 11.10 -12.19 7.23
C ASP A 64 11.67 -11.08 6.33
N PRO A 65 11.78 -9.82 6.80
CA PRO A 65 12.24 -8.70 5.99
C PRO A 65 13.71 -8.83 5.55
N THR A 66 14.53 -9.61 6.26
CA THR A 66 15.94 -9.83 5.88
C THR A 66 16.08 -10.56 4.54
N ARG A 67 15.07 -11.36 4.16
CA ARG A 67 15.02 -12.09 2.88
C ARG A 67 14.79 -11.17 1.67
N TYR A 68 14.48 -9.89 1.91
CA TYR A 68 14.16 -8.90 0.88
C TYR A 68 15.19 -7.76 0.78
N ARG A 69 16.34 -7.83 1.48
CA ARG A 69 17.42 -6.81 1.40
C ARG A 69 17.89 -6.50 -0.03
N LYS A 70 17.70 -7.44 -0.96
CA LYS A 70 18.03 -7.30 -2.38
C LYS A 70 16.87 -6.84 -3.27
N VAL A 71 15.71 -6.47 -2.72
CA VAL A 71 14.66 -5.76 -3.47
C VAL A 71 15.13 -4.32 -3.72
N THR A 72 14.80 -3.74 -4.87
CA THR A 72 15.17 -2.35 -5.21
C THR A 72 13.95 -1.45 -4.98
N ALA A 73 13.66 -1.13 -3.72
CA ALA A 73 12.56 -0.26 -3.36
C ALA A 73 12.87 0.56 -2.10
N HIS A 74 12.11 1.62 -1.87
CA HIS A 74 12.25 2.39 -0.63
C HIS A 74 11.59 1.67 0.52
N PHE A 75 10.41 1.12 0.29
CA PHE A 75 9.65 0.36 1.27
C PHE A 75 9.20 -0.98 0.70
N ILE A 76 9.05 -1.96 1.59
CA ILE A 76 8.39 -3.23 1.31
C ILE A 76 7.24 -3.45 2.30
N VAL A 77 6.20 -4.16 1.86
CA VAL A 77 5.06 -4.59 2.69
C VAL A 77 4.91 -6.11 2.59
N LEU A 78 5.12 -6.81 3.70
CA LEU A 78 5.16 -8.26 3.79
C LEU A 78 3.79 -8.86 4.14
N PRO A 79 3.57 -10.18 3.95
CA PRO A 79 2.25 -10.81 4.13
C PRO A 79 1.63 -10.65 5.53
N ASP A 80 2.42 -10.43 6.57
CA ASP A 80 1.93 -10.18 7.93
C ASP A 80 1.67 -8.68 8.22
N GLY A 81 1.82 -7.81 7.22
CA GLY A 81 1.72 -6.36 7.36
C GLY A 81 3.02 -5.68 7.78
N THR A 82 4.12 -6.42 8.00
CA THR A 82 5.41 -5.80 8.30
C THR A 82 5.82 -4.83 7.19
N VAL A 83 6.07 -3.58 7.57
CA VAL A 83 6.64 -2.56 6.69
C VAL A 83 8.09 -2.33 7.05
N ALA A 84 8.99 -2.51 6.07
CA ALA A 84 10.40 -2.19 6.23
C ALA A 84 10.85 -1.13 5.22
N GLN A 85 11.66 -0.19 5.69
CA GLN A 85 12.34 0.79 4.84
C GLN A 85 13.70 0.25 4.44
N LEU A 86 13.83 -0.14 3.17
CA LEU A 86 15.06 -0.68 2.62
C LEU A 86 16.04 0.42 2.22
N HIS A 87 15.56 1.55 1.70
CA HIS A 87 16.43 2.62 1.22
C HIS A 87 15.91 4.01 1.67
N PRO A 88 16.80 4.97 1.93
CA PRO A 88 16.38 6.30 2.37
C PRO A 88 15.59 7.01 1.27
N MET A 89 14.53 7.75 1.62
CA MET A 89 13.70 8.49 0.65
C MET A 89 14.49 9.53 -0.15
N SER A 90 15.60 10.03 0.44
CA SER A 90 16.54 10.94 -0.21
C SER A 90 17.35 10.29 -1.34
N ALA A 91 17.46 8.96 -1.39
CA ALA A 91 18.11 8.26 -2.49
C ALA A 91 17.14 8.07 -3.67
N ARG A 92 17.66 8.26 -4.89
CA ARG A 92 17.01 7.80 -6.12
C ARG A 92 17.32 6.32 -6.33
N LEU A 93 16.31 5.54 -6.66
CA LEU A 93 16.44 4.13 -7.06
C LEU A 93 16.06 3.96 -8.54
N SER A 94 16.47 2.85 -9.13
CA SER A 94 16.00 2.40 -10.45
C SER A 94 14.90 1.36 -10.24
N ALA A 95 13.72 1.81 -9.83
CA ALA A 95 12.59 0.97 -9.41
C ALA A 95 11.29 1.23 -10.18
N SER A 96 11.13 2.44 -10.73
CA SER A 96 9.86 2.96 -11.23
C SER A 96 9.97 3.68 -12.59
N ASP A 97 10.94 3.29 -13.43
CA ASP A 97 11.18 3.86 -14.77
C ASP A 97 11.10 5.40 -14.81
N GLY A 98 10.17 5.98 -15.59
CA GLY A 98 9.98 7.43 -15.74
C GLY A 98 9.75 8.20 -14.44
N PHE A 99 9.29 7.52 -13.37
CA PHE A 99 9.02 8.16 -12.08
C PHE A 99 10.22 8.17 -11.12
N ASN A 100 11.31 7.46 -11.43
CA ASN A 100 12.46 7.26 -10.54
C ASN A 100 12.99 8.55 -9.88
N SER A 101 13.03 9.66 -10.63
CA SER A 101 13.60 10.93 -10.17
C SER A 101 12.80 11.58 -9.03
N ARG A 102 11.48 11.35 -8.97
CA ARG A 102 10.53 12.07 -8.10
C ARG A 102 9.69 11.17 -7.19
N SER A 103 9.84 9.85 -7.28
CA SER A 103 9.07 8.91 -6.48
C SER A 103 9.88 8.17 -5.42
N VAL A 104 9.15 7.63 -4.44
CA VAL A 104 9.55 6.47 -3.65
C VAL A 104 8.77 5.24 -4.10
N ALA A 105 9.42 4.08 -4.12
CA ALA A 105 8.81 2.80 -4.51
C ALA A 105 8.35 2.02 -3.26
N ILE A 106 7.12 1.48 -3.31
CA ILE A 106 6.57 0.55 -2.31
C ILE A 106 6.28 -0.78 -2.98
N GLU A 107 6.99 -1.82 -2.57
CA GLU A 107 6.84 -3.18 -3.10
C GLU A 107 6.02 -4.06 -2.15
N PHE A 108 4.96 -4.68 -2.65
CA PHE A 108 4.19 -5.66 -1.90
C PHE A 108 4.69 -7.07 -2.22
N ALA A 109 5.02 -7.85 -1.19
CA ALA A 109 5.40 -9.24 -1.35
C ALA A 109 4.21 -10.07 -1.83
N GLY A 110 4.43 -10.88 -2.86
CA GLY A 110 3.40 -11.73 -3.45
C GLY A 110 3.55 -11.85 -4.97
N ASN A 111 3.24 -13.03 -5.48
CA ASN A 111 2.88 -13.23 -6.87
C ASN A 111 1.36 -13.07 -7.01
N LEU A 112 0.91 -11.87 -7.38
CA LEU A 112 -0.51 -11.53 -7.37
C LEU A 112 -1.14 -11.68 -8.75
N GLN A 113 -2.44 -12.01 -8.76
CA GLN A 113 -3.17 -12.28 -9.99
C GLN A 113 -3.29 -11.03 -10.86
N SER A 114 -3.24 -11.20 -12.18
CA SER A 114 -3.63 -10.17 -13.14
C SER A 114 -5.14 -10.07 -13.27
N ALA A 115 -5.63 -8.96 -13.82
CA ALA A 115 -7.06 -8.82 -14.13
C ALA A 115 -7.58 -9.87 -15.14
N LYS A 116 -6.69 -10.57 -15.85
CA LYS A 116 -7.03 -11.68 -16.76
C LYS A 116 -7.01 -13.04 -16.09
N GLY A 117 -6.82 -13.09 -14.77
CA GLY A 117 -6.79 -14.33 -14.01
C GLY A 117 -5.43 -15.05 -14.02
N THR A 118 -4.35 -14.40 -14.46
CA THR A 118 -3.04 -15.04 -14.64
C THR A 118 -2.00 -14.57 -13.62
N TRP A 119 -1.09 -15.47 -13.26
CA TRP A 119 0.05 -15.19 -12.37
C TRP A 119 1.37 -15.26 -13.13
N TRP A 120 2.39 -14.58 -12.61
CA TRP A 120 3.73 -14.67 -13.18
C TRP A 120 4.42 -15.97 -12.78
N LYS A 121 4.67 -16.89 -13.72
CA LYS A 121 5.34 -18.19 -13.47
C LYS A 121 4.83 -18.88 -12.18
N PRO A 122 3.54 -19.21 -12.08
CA PRO A 122 2.92 -19.64 -10.82
C PRO A 122 3.53 -20.91 -10.23
N ASP A 123 4.08 -21.80 -11.06
CA ASP A 123 4.72 -23.04 -10.59
C ASP A 123 6.09 -22.79 -9.94
N VAL A 124 6.65 -21.58 -10.11
CA VAL A 124 7.92 -21.14 -9.49
C VAL A 124 7.66 -20.24 -8.29
N TYR A 125 6.74 -19.29 -8.42
CA TYR A 125 6.52 -18.23 -7.43
C TYR A 125 5.23 -18.36 -6.63
N GLY A 126 4.44 -19.41 -6.86
CA GLY A 126 3.16 -19.61 -6.21
C GLY A 126 2.04 -18.76 -6.79
N ARG A 127 0.88 -18.81 -6.15
CA ARG A 127 -0.33 -18.03 -6.48
C ARG A 127 -0.76 -17.34 -5.20
N ASP A 128 -0.14 -16.21 -4.91
CA ASP A 128 -0.44 -15.44 -3.70
C ASP A 128 -1.68 -14.56 -3.93
N VAL A 129 -2.25 -14.09 -2.82
CA VAL A 129 -3.32 -13.10 -2.74
C VAL A 129 -2.87 -12.00 -1.79
N LEU A 130 -3.26 -10.76 -2.06
CA LEU A 130 -2.96 -9.62 -1.21
C LEU A 130 -3.67 -9.78 0.14
N THR A 131 -2.89 -9.88 1.22
CA THR A 131 -3.45 -10.11 2.55
C THR A 131 -4.12 -8.86 3.14
N PRO A 132 -5.10 -9.01 4.05
CA PRO A 132 -5.67 -7.88 4.78
C PRO A 132 -4.63 -7.04 5.53
N ALA A 133 -3.62 -7.70 6.11
CA ALA A 133 -2.54 -7.02 6.83
C ALA A 133 -1.67 -6.15 5.92
N GLN A 134 -1.41 -6.61 4.69
CA GLN A 134 -0.76 -5.80 3.66
C GLN A 134 -1.61 -4.60 3.25
N VAL A 135 -2.93 -4.79 3.06
CA VAL A 135 -3.85 -3.70 2.73
C VAL A 135 -3.82 -2.63 3.81
N GLU A 136 -3.98 -3.02 5.08
CA GLU A 136 -3.94 -2.08 6.21
C GLU A 136 -2.62 -1.31 6.27
N SER A 137 -1.51 -2.04 6.19
CA SER A 137 -0.17 -1.46 6.33
C SER A 137 0.20 -0.56 5.14
N GLY A 138 -0.22 -0.95 3.93
CA GLY A 138 -0.08 -0.13 2.73
C GLY A 138 -0.86 1.19 2.84
N ARG A 139 -2.10 1.15 3.33
CA ARG A 139 -2.92 2.35 3.58
C ARG A 139 -2.31 3.26 4.64
N LEU A 140 -1.84 2.70 5.74
CA LEU A 140 -1.16 3.46 6.79
C LEU A 140 0.14 4.09 6.30
N LEU A 141 0.91 3.37 5.47
CA LEU A 141 2.14 3.89 4.85
C LEU A 141 1.84 5.05 3.89
N LEU A 142 0.84 4.92 3.03
CA LEU A 142 0.39 6.03 2.17
C LEU A 142 -0.03 7.25 2.99
N ARG A 143 -0.78 7.06 4.09
CA ARG A 143 -1.18 8.16 4.98
C ARG A 143 0.04 8.86 5.59
N ARG A 144 1.04 8.10 6.03
CA ARG A 144 2.29 8.65 6.59
C ARG A 144 3.07 9.45 5.55
N LEU A 145 3.22 8.90 4.34
CA LEU A 145 3.92 9.56 3.22
C LEU A 145 3.18 10.81 2.75
N ARG A 146 1.85 10.76 2.70
CA ARG A 146 1.03 11.93 2.41
C ARG A 146 1.21 13.03 3.45
N SER A 147 1.23 12.68 4.73
CA SER A 147 1.47 13.63 5.82
C SER A 147 2.87 14.27 5.71
N ALA A 148 3.85 13.56 5.15
CA ALA A 148 5.19 14.08 4.83
C ALA A 148 5.27 14.93 3.55
N GLY A 149 4.13 15.19 2.88
CA GLY A 149 4.04 16.10 1.73
C GLY A 149 3.88 15.44 0.37
N ILE A 150 3.96 14.10 0.27
CA ILE A 150 3.76 13.38 -1.00
C ILE A 150 2.29 13.48 -1.44
N ARG A 151 2.05 13.88 -2.69
CA ARG A 151 0.69 14.16 -3.20
C ARG A 151 0.22 13.19 -4.28
N ARG A 152 1.13 12.42 -4.85
CA ARG A 152 0.85 11.54 -6.00
C ARG A 152 1.02 10.07 -5.64
N VAL A 153 0.17 9.22 -6.20
CA VAL A 153 0.27 7.77 -6.12
C VAL A 153 0.10 7.21 -7.52
N TYR A 154 1.09 6.44 -7.98
CA TYR A 154 1.11 5.88 -9.32
C TYR A 154 1.25 4.36 -9.27
N ALA A 155 0.79 3.71 -10.33
CA ALA A 155 1.14 2.34 -10.65
C ALA A 155 2.37 2.32 -11.54
N HIS A 156 3.27 1.35 -11.37
CA HIS A 156 4.46 1.25 -12.22
C HIS A 156 4.13 1.09 -13.71
N ARG A 157 3.00 0.43 -14.05
CA ARG A 157 2.51 0.36 -15.44
C ARG A 157 2.37 1.72 -16.12
N GLN A 158 2.12 2.80 -15.37
CA GLN A 158 1.92 4.14 -15.92
C GLN A 158 3.20 4.74 -16.52
N SER A 159 4.38 4.14 -16.31
CA SER A 159 5.64 4.57 -16.92
C SER A 159 6.35 3.52 -17.77
N SER A 160 5.81 2.30 -17.90
CA SER A 160 6.53 1.19 -18.53
C SER A 160 5.64 0.15 -19.19
N ALA A 161 5.81 -0.04 -20.52
CA ALA A 161 5.10 -1.08 -21.28
C ALA A 161 5.40 -2.51 -20.77
N SER A 162 6.59 -2.72 -20.22
CA SER A 162 7.03 -4.02 -19.70
C SER A 162 6.41 -4.38 -18.33
N ARG A 163 5.66 -3.45 -17.72
CA ARG A 163 5.12 -3.55 -16.36
C ARG A 163 3.60 -3.56 -16.33
N GLY A 164 2.97 -4.14 -17.36
CA GLY A 164 1.51 -4.07 -17.56
C GLY A 164 0.65 -4.53 -16.38
N ASN A 165 1.13 -5.46 -15.54
CA ASN A 165 0.43 -5.93 -14.34
C ASN A 165 0.96 -5.37 -13.02
N ASP A 166 1.76 -4.30 -13.04
CA ASP A 166 2.40 -3.75 -11.85
C ASP A 166 1.70 -2.43 -11.41
N PRO A 167 1.14 -2.34 -10.18
CA PRO A 167 1.18 -3.31 -9.08
C PRO A 167 0.15 -4.43 -9.18
N GLY A 168 -0.79 -4.33 -10.11
CA GLY A 168 -1.87 -5.30 -10.27
C GLY A 168 -3.17 -4.80 -9.65
N PRO A 169 -4.28 -5.49 -9.97
CA PRO A 169 -5.62 -5.04 -9.63
C PRO A 169 -5.87 -4.99 -8.12
N GLU A 170 -5.41 -5.98 -7.36
CA GLU A 170 -5.65 -6.06 -5.91
C GLU A 170 -5.01 -4.89 -5.16
N ILE A 171 -3.71 -4.63 -5.38
CA ILE A 171 -2.99 -3.53 -4.74
C ILE A 171 -3.58 -2.19 -5.17
N TRP A 172 -3.89 -2.04 -6.46
CA TRP A 172 -4.45 -0.78 -6.94
C TRP A 172 -5.80 -0.50 -6.28
N ALA A 173 -6.76 -1.42 -6.34
CA ALA A 173 -8.07 -1.21 -5.72
C ALA A 173 -7.96 -0.97 -4.21
N ALA A 174 -7.19 -1.80 -3.50
CA ALA A 174 -7.15 -1.79 -2.05
C ALA A 174 -6.38 -0.59 -1.48
N VAL A 175 -5.31 -0.18 -2.14
CA VAL A 175 -4.34 0.79 -1.60
C VAL A 175 -4.24 2.04 -2.48
N GLY A 176 -4.02 1.88 -3.79
CA GLY A 176 -3.87 3.00 -4.72
C GLY A 176 -5.13 3.87 -4.84
N GLN A 177 -6.24 3.25 -5.25
CA GLN A 177 -7.54 3.89 -5.39
C GLN A 177 -8.05 4.42 -4.04
N TRP A 178 -7.86 3.66 -2.95
CA TRP A 178 -8.13 4.16 -1.60
C TRP A 178 -7.33 5.43 -1.27
N GLY A 179 -6.06 5.52 -1.68
CA GLY A 179 -5.24 6.72 -1.49
C GLY A 179 -5.78 7.94 -2.26
N ILE A 180 -6.38 7.72 -3.42
CA ILE A 180 -7.07 8.76 -4.18
C ILE A 180 -8.34 9.19 -3.42
N ASP A 181 -9.23 8.24 -3.14
CA ASP A 181 -10.56 8.51 -2.60
C ASP A 181 -10.53 9.06 -1.17
N VAL A 182 -9.61 8.57 -0.34
CA VAL A 182 -9.58 8.87 1.10
C VAL A 182 -8.51 9.89 1.48
N LEU A 183 -7.37 9.91 0.78
CA LEU A 183 -6.28 10.84 1.09
C LEU A 183 -6.18 12.01 0.11
N GLY A 184 -7.01 12.04 -0.93
CA GLY A 184 -6.99 13.07 -1.97
C GLY A 184 -5.67 13.07 -2.75
N MET A 185 -5.01 11.92 -2.88
CA MET A 185 -3.83 11.78 -3.73
C MET A 185 -4.23 11.76 -5.21
N SER A 186 -3.30 12.13 -6.10
CA SER A 186 -3.53 12.11 -7.55
C SER A 186 -2.71 11.01 -8.22
N ASP A 187 -3.33 10.29 -9.15
CA ASP A 187 -2.69 9.36 -10.09
C ASP A 187 -2.49 9.97 -11.49
N GLY A 188 -2.75 11.28 -11.62
CA GLY A 188 -2.72 12.01 -12.88
C GLY A 188 -4.00 11.96 -13.70
N GLY A 189 -5.00 11.16 -13.31
CA GLY A 189 -6.29 11.04 -13.99
C GLY A 189 -6.42 9.79 -14.88
N HIS A 190 -7.61 9.64 -15.49
CA HIS A 190 -8.02 8.43 -16.21
C HIS A 190 -7.04 7.97 -17.29
N ASP A 191 -6.51 8.91 -18.08
CA ASP A 191 -5.64 8.63 -19.23
C ASP A 191 -4.16 8.87 -18.94
N TYR A 192 -3.79 9.06 -17.67
CA TYR A 192 -2.42 9.44 -17.35
C TYR A 192 -1.45 8.26 -17.44
N ALA A 193 -0.48 8.42 -18.33
CA ALA A 193 0.74 7.64 -18.42
C ALA A 193 1.87 8.53 -18.96
N ILE A 194 3.11 8.09 -18.75
CA ILE A 194 4.32 8.71 -19.29
C ILE A 194 5.17 7.65 -20.00
N ASP A 195 6.13 8.11 -20.78
CA ASP A 195 7.05 7.27 -21.54
C ASP A 195 6.30 6.19 -22.36
N SER A 196 6.64 4.92 -22.15
CA SER A 196 5.98 3.78 -22.80
C SER A 196 4.83 3.18 -21.97
N GLY A 197 4.44 3.85 -20.88
CA GLY A 197 3.46 3.35 -19.94
C GLY A 197 2.04 3.28 -20.48
N SER A 198 1.15 2.74 -19.65
CA SER A 198 -0.28 2.68 -19.93
C SER A 198 -1.08 3.10 -18.70
N PRO A 199 -2.21 3.81 -18.88
CA PRO A 199 -3.03 4.26 -17.75
C PRO A 199 -3.55 3.10 -16.91
N VAL A 200 -3.94 3.39 -15.67
CA VAL A 200 -4.54 2.37 -14.80
C VAL A 200 -5.92 1.99 -15.35
N PRO A 201 -6.19 0.69 -15.62
CA PRO A 201 -7.48 0.27 -16.16
C PRO A 201 -8.61 0.56 -15.19
N SER A 202 -9.78 0.93 -15.72
CA SER A 202 -11.01 1.08 -14.92
C SER A 202 -11.32 -0.18 -14.09
N ALA A 203 -11.10 -1.36 -14.66
CA ALA A 203 -11.28 -2.65 -13.98
C ALA A 203 -10.42 -2.82 -12.72
N TRP A 204 -9.29 -2.12 -12.59
CA TRP A 204 -8.47 -2.15 -11.38
C TRP A 204 -9.02 -1.24 -10.28
N ARG A 205 -9.80 -0.20 -10.61
CA ARG A 205 -10.30 0.78 -9.64
C ARG A 205 -11.42 0.22 -8.78
N THR A 206 -12.19 -0.71 -9.32
CA THR A 206 -13.33 -1.36 -8.63
C THR A 206 -13.09 -2.86 -8.41
N TYR A 207 -11.83 -3.29 -8.41
CA TYR A 207 -11.51 -4.70 -8.30
C TYR A 207 -11.86 -5.23 -6.90
N SER A 208 -12.66 -6.29 -6.86
CA SER A 208 -13.00 -6.95 -5.61
C SER A 208 -11.79 -7.72 -5.08
N VAL A 209 -11.27 -7.27 -3.95
CA VAL A 209 -10.24 -8.01 -3.21
C VAL A 209 -10.96 -9.09 -2.42
N HIS A 210 -10.56 -10.34 -2.58
CA HIS A 210 -11.02 -11.42 -1.73
C HIS A 210 -10.33 -11.29 -0.36
N THR A 211 -10.85 -10.43 0.50
CA THR A 211 -10.42 -10.28 1.91
C THR A 211 -11.27 -11.12 2.84
#